data_AF-A0A1I5IYS2-F1
#
_entry.id   AF-A0A1I5IYS2-F1
#
_cell.length_a   1.000
_cell.length_b   1.000
_cell.length_c   1.000
_cell.angle_alpha   90.00
_cell.angle_beta   90.00
_cell.angle_gamma   90.00
#
_symmetry.space_group_name_H-M   'P 1'
#
loop_
_entity.id
_entity.type
_entity.pdbx_description
1 polymer ?
#
loop_
_entity_poly.entity_id
_entity_poly.type
_entity_poly.pdbx_seq_one_letter_code
_entity_poly.pdbx_strand_id
1 'polypeptide(L)'
;MDIIEITESNYQDYSSLDIVAFSFAYEGAMGEMGGIYIIDREGQIYHANYFLGDDCIDREHIKDVIPVFVDLEHGLMGSESNNPNWSSEYLGFGNTLLISNEIRDGFKKKVEEAKFQRTGELFQQWPGFVLNLIGKENDSLTMNEIWELLKK
;
A
#
# COMPACT_ATOMS: atom_id res chain seq x y z
N MET A 1 16.23 6.57 -1.52
CA MET A 1 14.91 6.55 -0.86
C MET A 1 15.01 5.41 0.12
N ASP A 2 14.81 5.71 1.39
CA ASP A 2 14.87 4.71 2.45
C ASP A 2 13.44 4.25 2.74
N ILE A 3 13.25 2.99 3.07
CA ILE A 3 11.96 2.46 3.51
C ILE A 3 11.99 2.38 5.03
N ILE A 4 10.94 2.87 5.68
CA ILE A 4 10.82 2.83 7.13
C ILE A 4 10.02 1.58 7.51
N GLU A 5 10.65 0.70 8.30
CA GLU A 5 10.00 -0.46 8.89
C GLU A 5 9.18 -0.04 10.11
N ILE A 6 7.87 -0.30 10.06
CA ILE A 6 6.95 -0.15 11.17
C ILE A 6 6.78 -1.52 11.83
N THR A 7 7.13 -1.58 13.11
CA THR A 7 7.15 -2.78 13.94
C THR A 7 6.31 -2.57 15.19
N GLU A 8 6.06 -3.64 15.95
CA GLU A 8 5.34 -3.52 17.23
C GLU A 8 6.07 -2.59 18.21
N SER A 9 7.41 -2.54 18.17
CA SER A 9 8.17 -1.68 19.07
C SER A 9 8.10 -0.19 18.72
N ASN A 10 7.71 0.19 17.50
CA ASN A 10 7.80 1.59 17.03
C ASN A 10 6.51 2.15 16.41
N TYR A 11 5.43 1.38 16.26
CA TYR A 11 4.23 1.82 15.54
C TYR A 11 3.61 3.12 16.08
N GLN A 12 3.78 3.39 17.37
CA GLN A 12 3.25 4.59 18.03
C GLN A 12 3.87 5.89 17.48
N ASP A 13 5.09 5.83 16.95
CA ASP A 13 5.74 6.98 16.30
C ASP A 13 5.06 7.35 14.97
N TYR A 14 4.24 6.45 14.44
CA TYR A 14 3.59 6.55 13.13
C TYR A 14 2.06 6.57 13.22
N SER A 15 1.49 6.83 14.40
CA SER A 15 0.03 6.80 14.60
C SER A 15 -0.74 7.97 13.96
N SER A 16 -0.03 8.90 13.32
CA SER A 16 -0.60 10.10 12.71
C SER A 16 -0.07 10.34 11.30
N LEU A 17 0.25 9.26 10.57
CA LEU A 17 0.68 9.35 9.18
C LEU A 17 -0.45 9.92 8.30
N ASP A 18 -0.11 10.91 7.47
CA ASP A 18 -1.00 11.43 6.44
C ASP A 18 -0.92 10.52 5.21
N ILE A 19 -1.58 9.36 5.29
CA ILE A 19 -1.50 8.29 4.29
C ILE A 19 -2.33 8.65 3.05
N VAL A 20 -1.80 8.32 1.88
CA VAL A 20 -2.46 8.59 0.59
C VAL A 20 -2.78 7.33 -0.19
N ALA A 21 -2.02 6.27 0.06
CA ALA A 21 -2.25 4.95 -0.49
C ALA A 21 -1.62 3.90 0.42
N PHE A 22 -2.24 2.73 0.50
CA PHE A 22 -1.60 1.57 1.07
C PHE A 22 -2.07 0.29 0.37
N SER A 23 -1.18 -0.67 0.21
CA SER A 23 -1.50 -1.98 -0.33
C SER A 23 -1.25 -3.08 0.69
N PHE A 24 -2.06 -4.13 0.62
CA PHE A 24 -1.93 -5.30 1.47
C PHE A 24 -2.49 -6.54 0.77
N ALA A 25 -2.06 -7.70 1.26
CA ALA A 25 -2.59 -9.00 0.88
C ALA A 25 -3.36 -9.62 2.04
N TYR A 26 -4.60 -10.01 1.80
CA TYR A 26 -5.30 -10.90 2.73
C TYR A 26 -4.80 -12.34 2.49
N GLU A 27 -4.27 -13.00 3.53
CA GLU A 27 -3.87 -14.43 3.55
C GLU A 27 -2.83 -14.89 2.51
N GLY A 28 -1.81 -14.07 2.20
CA GLY A 28 -0.61 -14.53 1.48
C GLY A 28 -0.55 -14.18 -0.01
N ALA A 29 -1.40 -13.26 -0.47
CA ALA A 29 -1.51 -12.82 -1.85
C ALA A 29 -0.34 -12.03 -2.46
N MET A 30 0.70 -11.61 -1.71
CA MET A 30 1.70 -10.65 -2.21
C MET A 30 3.15 -11.12 -2.19
N GLY A 31 3.46 -12.41 -2.31
CA GLY A 31 4.85 -12.91 -2.23
C GLY A 31 5.51 -12.75 -0.84
N GLU A 32 4.93 -11.89 0.01
CA GLU A 32 5.21 -11.65 1.41
C GLU A 32 3.88 -11.70 2.17
N MET A 33 3.71 -12.73 3.00
CA MET A 33 2.52 -12.89 3.82
C MET A 33 2.51 -11.85 4.94
N GLY A 34 1.40 -11.13 5.08
CA GLY A 34 1.23 -10.12 6.12
C GLY A 34 1.84 -8.75 5.82
N GLY A 35 2.46 -8.57 4.64
CA GLY A 35 3.06 -7.31 4.23
C GLY A 35 2.02 -6.23 3.94
N ILE A 36 2.29 -5.01 4.43
CA ILE A 36 1.55 -3.79 4.18
C ILE A 36 2.54 -2.73 3.71
N TYR A 37 2.26 -2.15 2.55
CA TYR A 37 3.06 -1.09 1.96
C TYR A 37 2.29 0.21 1.97
N ILE A 38 2.84 1.25 2.57
CA ILE A 38 2.16 2.51 2.86
C ILE A 38 2.94 3.64 2.19
N ILE A 39 2.22 4.57 1.56
CA ILE A 39 2.79 5.82 1.05
C ILE A 39 2.07 6.98 1.72
N ASP A 40 2.83 7.90 2.31
CA ASP A 40 2.29 9.15 2.86
C ASP A 40 2.29 10.30 1.83
N ARG A 41 1.68 11.42 2.21
CA ARG A 41 1.59 12.63 1.38
C ARG A 41 2.95 13.25 1.06
N GLU A 42 3.94 13.02 1.92
CA GLU A 42 5.30 13.50 1.69
C GLU A 42 6.11 12.60 0.74
N GLY A 43 5.55 11.44 0.37
CA GLY A 43 6.16 10.45 -0.51
C GLY A 43 7.10 9.49 0.20
N GLN A 44 7.09 9.48 1.53
CA GLN A 44 7.81 8.46 2.30
C GLN A 44 7.08 7.13 2.18
N ILE A 45 7.86 6.06 1.99
CA ILE A 45 7.35 4.70 1.95
C ILE A 45 7.62 4.03 3.28
N TYR A 46 6.59 3.41 3.82
CA TYR A 46 6.66 2.59 5.01
C TYR A 46 6.28 1.16 4.65
N HIS A 47 6.87 0.23 5.37
CA HIS A 47 6.53 -1.17 5.28
C HIS A 47 6.23 -1.68 6.69
N ALA A 48 5.19 -2.50 6.82
CA ALA A 48 4.86 -3.17 8.05
C ALA A 48 4.52 -4.63 7.73
N ASN A 49 4.83 -5.54 8.63
CA ASN A 49 4.42 -6.93 8.50
C ASN A 49 3.75 -7.43 9.80
N TYR A 50 2.55 -7.98 9.69
CA TYR A 50 1.79 -8.51 10.83
C TYR A 50 1.84 -10.05 10.97
N PHE A 51 2.70 -10.71 10.18
CA PHE A 51 2.79 -12.17 10.15
C PHE A 51 4.24 -12.70 10.14
N LEU A 52 5.16 -12.07 9.42
CA LEU A 52 6.55 -12.49 9.27
C LEU A 52 7.52 -11.47 9.89
N GLY A 53 8.46 -11.96 10.70
CA GLY A 53 9.48 -11.15 11.38
C GLY A 53 9.50 -11.36 12.89
N ASP A 54 10.59 -10.94 13.53
CA ASP A 54 10.79 -11.11 14.99
C ASP A 54 9.99 -10.07 15.82
N ASP A 55 9.65 -8.91 15.23
CA ASP A 55 8.93 -7.79 15.86
C ASP A 55 7.72 -7.34 15.02
N CYS A 56 6.96 -8.30 14.49
CA CYS A 56 5.77 -8.01 13.67
C CYS A 56 4.78 -7.08 14.40
N ILE A 57 4.22 -6.09 13.71
CA ILE A 57 3.15 -5.27 14.27
C ILE A 57 1.92 -6.13 14.60
N ASP A 58 1.29 -5.92 15.77
CA ASP A 58 0.03 -6.57 16.08
C ASP A 58 -1.07 -6.08 15.12
N ARG A 59 -1.92 -7.00 14.67
CA ARG A 59 -3.07 -6.66 13.82
C ARG A 59 -3.98 -5.62 14.45
N GLU A 60 -4.12 -5.63 15.77
CA GLU A 60 -4.95 -4.67 16.49
C GLU A 60 -4.36 -3.25 16.48
N HIS A 61 -3.04 -3.12 16.31
CA HIS A 61 -2.31 -1.84 16.26
C HIS A 61 -2.13 -1.28 14.84
N ILE A 62 -2.39 -2.08 13.79
CA ILE A 62 -2.39 -1.60 12.39
C ILE A 62 -3.31 -0.38 12.24
N LYS A 63 -4.47 -0.37 12.91
CA LYS A 63 -5.44 0.73 12.84
C LYS A 63 -4.91 2.04 13.42
N ASP A 64 -3.92 1.98 14.31
CA ASP A 64 -3.34 3.17 14.91
C ASP A 64 -2.45 3.87 13.88
N VAL A 65 -1.77 3.10 13.02
CA VAL A 65 -0.97 3.60 11.90
C VAL A 65 -1.83 3.93 10.68
N ILE A 66 -2.80 3.06 10.36
CA ILE A 66 -3.67 3.13 9.19
C ILE A 66 -5.14 3.11 9.66
N PRO A 67 -5.71 4.24 10.12
CA PRO A 67 -7.07 4.27 10.65
C PRO A 67 -8.14 3.78 9.67
N VAL A 68 -7.90 3.88 8.36
CA VAL A 68 -8.85 3.44 7.32
C VAL A 68 -8.91 1.91 7.20
N PHE A 69 -7.97 1.19 7.81
CA PHE A 69 -7.89 -0.26 7.75
C PHE A 69 -9.08 -0.97 8.46
N VAL A 70 -9.71 -0.34 9.46
CA VAL A 70 -10.83 -0.96 10.21
C VAL A 70 -12.15 -1.00 9.45
N ASP A 71 -12.29 -0.19 8.40
CA ASP A 71 -13.52 -0.07 7.62
C ASP A 71 -13.51 -0.97 6.38
N LEU A 72 -12.69 -2.02 6.36
CA LEU A 72 -12.53 -2.88 5.20
C LEU A 72 -13.52 -4.06 5.21
N GLU A 73 -14.36 -4.16 4.18
CA GLU A 73 -15.13 -5.36 3.89
C GLU A 73 -14.34 -6.27 2.95
N HIS A 74 -14.04 -7.49 3.41
CA HIS A 74 -13.25 -8.45 2.65
C HIS A 74 -14.13 -9.29 1.73
N GLY A 75 -13.81 -9.28 0.44
CA GLY A 75 -14.43 -10.10 -0.59
C GLY A 75 -13.44 -11.00 -1.33
N LEU A 76 -13.97 -11.86 -2.20
CA LEU A 76 -13.16 -12.83 -2.97
C LEU A 76 -12.22 -12.17 -4.00
N MET A 77 -12.48 -10.91 -4.36
CA MET A 77 -11.73 -10.14 -5.36
C MET A 77 -10.98 -8.94 -4.77
N GLY A 78 -10.75 -8.95 -3.46
CA GLY A 78 -10.09 -7.86 -2.73
C GLY A 78 -10.96 -7.33 -1.60
N SER A 79 -10.49 -6.24 -0.98
CA SER A 79 -11.23 -5.57 0.09
C SER A 79 -11.76 -4.23 -0.37
N GLU A 80 -12.95 -3.85 0.11
CA GLU A 80 -13.56 -2.56 -0.16
C GLU A 80 -13.56 -1.72 1.12
N SER A 81 -13.35 -0.41 0.99
CA SER A 81 -13.46 0.51 2.11
C SER A 81 -14.90 1.00 2.27
N ASN A 82 -15.42 0.95 3.50
CA ASN A 82 -16.64 1.66 3.88
C ASN A 82 -16.38 3.17 4.08
N ASN A 83 -15.12 3.62 4.02
CA ASN A 83 -14.77 5.03 4.11
C ASN A 83 -14.98 5.74 2.76
N PRO A 84 -15.88 6.75 2.67
CA PRO A 84 -16.22 7.41 1.41
C PRO A 84 -15.09 8.28 0.82
N ASN A 85 -14.00 8.50 1.56
CA ASN A 85 -12.83 9.24 1.08
C ASN A 85 -11.78 8.32 0.45
N TRP A 86 -12.01 7.01 0.40
CA TRP A 86 -11.07 6.03 -0.11
C TRP A 86 -11.72 5.16 -1.19
N SER A 87 -10.91 4.69 -2.12
CA SER A 87 -11.29 3.71 -3.13
C SER A 87 -10.36 2.52 -3.07
N SER A 88 -10.92 1.33 -3.26
CA SER A 88 -10.15 0.11 -3.46
C SER A 88 -9.88 -0.13 -4.94
N GLU A 89 -8.70 -0.65 -5.23
CA GLU A 89 -8.27 -1.13 -6.54
C GLU A 89 -7.68 -2.54 -6.38
N TYR A 90 -8.12 -3.46 -7.24
CA TYR A 90 -7.60 -4.81 -7.24
C TYR A 90 -6.25 -4.86 -7.96
N LEU A 91 -5.20 -5.23 -7.23
CA LEU A 91 -3.83 -5.35 -7.75
C LEU A 91 -3.53 -6.74 -8.35
N GLY A 92 -4.48 -7.67 -8.32
CA GLY A 92 -4.27 -9.04 -8.78
C GLY A 92 -3.81 -10.00 -7.68
N PHE A 93 -4.05 -11.30 -7.88
CA PHE A 93 -3.63 -12.39 -6.98
C PHE A 93 -4.06 -12.25 -5.51
N GLY A 94 -5.15 -11.53 -5.23
CA GLY A 94 -5.64 -11.27 -3.87
C GLY A 94 -5.08 -10.01 -3.21
N ASN A 95 -4.32 -9.21 -3.96
CA ASN A 95 -3.77 -7.95 -3.49
C ASN A 95 -4.77 -6.81 -3.66
N THR A 96 -4.90 -6.00 -2.61
CA THR A 96 -5.76 -4.82 -2.60
C THR A 96 -4.90 -3.58 -2.41
N LEU A 97 -5.19 -2.54 -3.17
CA LEU A 97 -4.69 -1.19 -2.97
C LEU A 97 -5.84 -0.31 -2.52
N LEU A 98 -5.67 0.41 -1.41
CA LEU A 98 -6.53 1.53 -1.07
C LEU A 98 -5.84 2.83 -1.44
N ILE A 99 -6.61 3.74 -2.02
CA ILE A 99 -6.13 5.05 -2.49
C ILE A 99 -7.10 6.12 -2.01
N SER A 100 -6.56 7.25 -1.53
CA SER A 100 -7.34 8.45 -1.26
C SER A 100 -8.05 8.93 -2.54
N ASN A 101 -9.33 9.26 -2.41
CA ASN A 101 -10.16 9.75 -3.51
C ASN A 101 -9.62 11.04 -4.15
N GLU A 102 -8.78 11.78 -3.44
CA GLU A 102 -8.11 12.99 -3.94
C GLU A 102 -7.21 12.71 -5.15
N ILE A 103 -6.58 11.53 -5.22
CA ILE A 103 -5.67 11.16 -6.32
C ILE A 103 -6.24 10.04 -7.21
N ARG A 104 -7.41 9.50 -6.86
CA ARG A 104 -8.05 8.37 -7.53
C ARG A 104 -8.23 8.58 -9.03
N ASP A 105 -8.81 9.71 -9.44
CA ASP A 105 -9.12 9.91 -10.86
C ASP A 105 -7.84 10.03 -11.71
N GLY A 106 -6.80 10.67 -11.16
CA GLY A 106 -5.47 10.69 -11.76
C GLY A 106 -4.84 9.30 -11.82
N PHE A 107 -5.02 8.50 -10.77
CA PHE A 107 -4.54 7.12 -10.73
C PHE A 107 -5.22 6.26 -11.81
N LYS A 108 -6.55 6.30 -11.92
CA LYS A 108 -7.30 5.56 -12.95
C LYS A 108 -6.83 5.91 -14.35
N LYS A 109 -6.63 7.20 -14.62
CA LYS A 109 -6.10 7.67 -15.90
C LYS A 109 -4.71 7.07 -16.20
N LYS A 110 -3.79 7.05 -15.22
CA LYS A 110 -2.47 6.41 -15.39
C LYS A 110 -2.59 4.90 -15.69
N VAL A 111 -3.47 4.20 -14.98
CA VAL A 111 -3.72 2.76 -15.21
C VAL A 111 -4.25 2.50 -16.62
N GLU A 112 -5.20 3.32 -17.10
CA GLU A 112 -5.74 3.23 -18.45
C GLU A 112 -4.68 3.53 -19.52
N GLU A 113 -3.85 4.55 -19.30
CA GLU A 113 -2.78 4.97 -20.21
C GLU A 113 -1.65 3.94 -20.31
N ALA A 114 -1.35 3.23 -19.21
CA ALA A 114 -0.32 2.19 -19.15
C ALA A 114 -0.65 0.95 -19.99
N LYS A 115 -1.94 0.74 -20.32
CA LYS A 115 -2.42 -0.36 -21.18
C LYS A 115 -1.85 -1.73 -20.78
N PHE A 116 -1.88 -2.04 -19.49
CA PHE A 116 -1.39 -3.30 -18.94
C PHE A 116 -1.98 -4.50 -19.69
N GLN A 117 -1.11 -5.47 -19.97
CA GLN A 117 -1.44 -6.72 -20.65
C GLN A 117 -1.52 -7.89 -19.66
N ARG A 118 -0.98 -7.74 -18.44
CA ARG A 118 -0.89 -8.79 -17.42
C ARG A 118 -1.38 -8.29 -16.06
N THR A 119 -2.06 -9.17 -15.34
CA THR A 119 -2.69 -8.90 -14.03
C THR A 119 -1.73 -8.37 -12.96
N GLY A 120 -0.43 -8.70 -13.04
CA GLY A 120 0.58 -8.26 -12.06
C GLY A 120 1.32 -6.96 -12.40
N GLU A 121 1.07 -6.34 -13.55
CA GLU A 121 1.79 -5.11 -13.93
C GLU A 121 1.35 -3.91 -13.08
N LEU A 122 0.06 -3.81 -12.76
CA LEU A 122 -0.45 -2.79 -11.85
C LEU A 122 0.13 -2.95 -10.44
N PHE A 123 0.22 -4.19 -9.95
CA PHE A 123 0.90 -4.47 -8.69
C PHE A 123 2.33 -3.94 -8.68
N GLN A 124 3.06 -4.06 -9.80
CA GLN A 124 4.42 -3.56 -9.88
C GLN A 124 4.50 -2.04 -9.94
N GLN A 125 3.57 -1.35 -10.62
CA GLN A 125 3.72 0.08 -10.94
C GLN A 125 2.97 1.04 -10.01
N TRP A 126 2.04 0.57 -9.18
CA TRP A 126 1.23 1.45 -8.34
C TRP A 126 2.05 2.43 -7.46
N PRO A 127 3.23 2.07 -6.89
CA PRO A 127 3.97 3.01 -6.04
C PRO A 127 4.42 4.23 -6.83
N GLY A 128 4.98 4.01 -8.03
CA GLY A 128 5.44 5.09 -8.89
C GLY A 128 4.30 6.00 -9.35
N PHE A 129 3.14 5.41 -9.68
CA PHE A 129 1.94 6.18 -10.04
C PHE A 129 1.48 7.08 -8.89
N VAL A 130 1.41 6.55 -7.67
CA VAL A 130 1.05 7.33 -6.48
C VAL A 130 2.04 8.45 -6.24
N LEU A 131 3.35 8.16 -6.20
CA LEU A 131 4.40 9.16 -6.00
C LEU A 131 4.36 10.29 -7.05
N ASN A 132 4.09 9.94 -8.31
CA ASN A 132 3.93 10.93 -9.36
C ASN A 132 2.72 11.84 -9.13
N LEU A 133 1.58 11.27 -8.73
CA LEU A 133 0.34 12.02 -8.50
C LEU A 133 0.42 12.98 -7.30
N ILE A 134 1.28 12.69 -6.33
CA ILE A 134 1.54 13.58 -5.19
C ILE A 134 2.74 14.52 -5.41
N GLY A 135 3.30 14.57 -6.63
CA GLY A 135 4.37 15.50 -7.00
C GLY A 135 5.76 15.13 -6.48
N LYS A 136 5.99 13.86 -6.13
CA LYS A 136 7.26 13.36 -5.57
C LYS A 136 8.14 12.63 -6.61
N GLU A 137 7.93 12.94 -7.89
CA GLU A 137 8.66 12.50 -9.10
C GLU A 137 9.43 11.16 -9.00
N ASN A 138 8.70 10.04 -9.01
CA ASN A 138 9.28 8.72 -9.30
C ASN A 138 8.28 7.77 -9.98
N ASP A 139 7.77 8.16 -11.16
CA ASP A 139 6.76 7.37 -11.92
C ASP A 139 7.27 5.98 -12.35
N SER A 140 8.59 5.75 -12.27
CA SER A 140 9.25 4.48 -12.58
C SER A 140 9.40 3.54 -11.38
N LEU A 141 9.13 3.99 -10.14
CA LEU A 141 9.34 3.14 -8.98
C LEU A 141 8.42 1.92 -9.01
N THR A 142 9.03 0.75 -8.85
CA THR A 142 8.33 -0.53 -8.82
C THR A 142 8.35 -1.21 -7.46
N MET A 143 7.38 -2.10 -7.22
CA MET A 143 7.39 -2.97 -6.04
C MET A 143 8.65 -3.83 -5.93
N ASN A 144 9.20 -4.30 -7.06
CA ASN A 144 10.46 -5.03 -7.05
C ASN A 144 11.62 -4.17 -6.51
N GLU A 145 11.70 -2.89 -6.87
CA GLU A 145 12.73 -2.00 -6.33
C GLU A 145 12.54 -1.74 -4.84
N ILE A 146 11.29 -1.63 -4.38
CA ILE A 146 10.95 -1.54 -2.95
C ILE A 146 11.45 -2.79 -2.21
N TRP A 147 11.17 -3.99 -2.72
CA TRP A 147 11.65 -5.23 -2.12
C TRP A 147 13.19 -5.35 -2.07
N GLU A 148 13.89 -4.83 -3.08
CA GLU A 148 15.36 -4.81 -3.06
C GLU A 148 15.93 -3.80 -2.07
N LEU A 149 15.18 -2.75 -1.73
CA LEU A 149 15.55 -1.80 -0.68
C LEU A 149 15.32 -2.40 0.72
N LEU A 150 14.28 -3.21 0.91
CA LEU A 150 14.01 -3.91 2.18
C LEU A 150 15.05 -4.98 2.56
N LYS A 151 15.76 -5.53 1.58
CA LYS A 151 16.79 -6.57 1.82
C LYS A 151 18.14 -6.01 2.29
N LYS A 152 18.34 -4.70 2.25
CA LYS A 152 19.62 -4.04 2.53
C LYS A 152 19.74 -3.67 4.00
#